data_AF-A0A6J6WQQ1-F1
#
_entry.id   AF-A0A6J6WQQ1-F1
#
_cell.length_a   1.000
_cell.length_b   1.000
_cell.length_c   1.000
_cell.angle_alpha   90.00
_cell.angle_beta   90.00
_cell.angle_gamma   90.00
#
_symmetry.space_group_name_H-M   'P 1'
#
loop_
_entity.id
_entity.type
_entity.pdbx_description
1 polymer ?
#
loop_
_entity_poly.entity_id
_entity_poly.type
_entity_poly.pdbx_seq_one_letter_code
_entity_poly.pdbx_strand_id
1 'polypeptide(L)'
;MVCYIRFMATIPLPSQVLSKRLAEMRGACGMHQQGLADEMTKLGWSWVRSTVAKIEAGTRQVSVDELVSLAYVLGVTPVALITTQIPTEMRLMPSVPPVSSDRVWQWSVGLNDFFDPQEEVEEEILMHPSSYGHADIDHEAREKRVMMYRWQRPTYISDADDVLPGLSGLARQIAKLQLLAASGGPPDVFKISDQVELMGDTIDHLRSVVQHLRFQEDQASYEDLMAQIDALKVLIAREEMKATK
;
A
#
# COMPACT_ATOMS: atom_id res chain seq x y z
N MET A 1 15.43 46.60 -0.50
CA MET A 1 15.78 45.36 0.21
C MET A 1 14.50 44.57 0.41
N VAL A 2 14.13 43.75 -0.57
CA VAL A 2 12.87 42.99 -0.57
C VAL A 2 13.10 41.78 0.33
N CYS A 3 12.42 41.77 1.48
CA CYS A 3 12.49 40.71 2.47
C CYS A 3 11.87 39.45 1.87
N TYR A 4 12.72 38.60 1.29
CA TYR A 4 12.34 37.31 0.74
C TYR A 4 12.18 36.32 1.90
N ILE A 5 11.16 36.54 2.75
CA ILE A 5 10.62 35.46 3.59
C ILE A 5 9.89 34.55 2.61
N ARG A 6 10.67 33.77 1.87
CA ARG A 6 10.16 32.63 1.14
C ARG A 6 9.47 31.80 2.20
N PHE A 7 8.17 31.62 2.04
CA PHE A 7 7.39 30.64 2.77
C PHE A 7 8.07 29.29 2.49
N MET A 8 9.07 28.92 3.30
CA MET A 8 9.64 27.58 3.27
C MET A 8 8.53 26.72 3.83
N ALA A 9 7.72 26.15 2.94
CA ALA A 9 6.72 25.17 3.29
C ALA A 9 7.44 24.13 4.16
N THR A 10 7.07 24.09 5.43
CA THR A 10 7.71 23.20 6.39
C THR A 10 7.35 21.78 5.97
N ILE A 11 8.38 20.97 5.74
CA ILE A 11 8.21 19.57 5.37
C ILE A 11 7.51 18.87 6.53
N PRO A 12 6.33 18.27 6.30
CA PRO A 12 5.46 17.85 7.38
C PRO A 12 6.02 16.62 8.12
N LEU A 13 5.81 16.62 9.44
CA LEU A 13 5.97 15.45 10.30
C LEU A 13 4.75 14.52 10.20
N PRO A 14 4.84 13.23 10.60
CA PRO A 14 3.72 12.29 10.55
C PRO A 14 2.47 12.79 11.29
N SER A 15 2.63 13.49 12.42
CA SER A 15 1.51 14.08 13.16
C SER A 15 0.81 15.20 12.39
N GLN A 16 1.54 15.98 11.59
CA GLN A 16 0.97 17.03 10.74
C GLN A 16 0.28 16.43 9.52
N VAL A 17 0.85 15.35 8.94
CA VAL A 17 0.20 14.57 7.89
C VAL A 17 -1.10 13.96 8.41
N LEU A 18 -1.08 13.35 9.61
CA LEU A 18 -2.26 12.80 10.27
C LEU A 18 -3.39 13.83 10.39
N SER A 19 -3.11 15.03 10.87
CA SER A 19 -4.12 16.09 11.00
C SER A 19 -4.82 16.41 9.69
N LYS A 20 -4.06 16.53 8.61
CA LYS A 20 -4.60 16.83 7.27
C LYS A 20 -5.36 15.63 6.69
N ARG A 21 -4.76 14.44 6.76
CA ARG A 21 -5.35 13.19 6.24
C ARG A 21 -6.63 12.81 6.97
N LEU A 22 -6.72 13.08 8.26
CA LEU A 22 -7.93 12.84 9.03
C LEU A 22 -9.12 13.63 8.48
N ALA A 23 -8.93 14.93 8.20
CA ALA A 23 -9.98 15.78 7.63
C ALA A 23 -10.40 15.32 6.23
N GLU A 24 -9.43 14.96 5.39
CA GLU A 24 -9.67 14.43 4.03
C GLU A 24 -10.45 13.11 4.06
N MET A 25 -9.98 12.13 4.84
CA MET A 25 -10.60 10.80 4.94
C MET A 25 -11.99 10.88 5.56
N ARG A 26 -12.15 11.67 6.62
CA ARG A 26 -13.48 11.92 7.21
C ARG A 26 -14.44 12.53 6.19
N GLY A 27 -13.97 13.49 5.39
CA GLY A 27 -14.75 14.11 4.32
C GLY A 27 -15.15 13.11 3.23
N ALA A 28 -14.23 12.23 2.82
CA ALA A 28 -14.49 11.16 1.86
C ALA A 28 -15.53 10.14 2.36
N CYS A 29 -15.56 9.88 3.67
CA CYS A 29 -16.58 9.06 4.32
C CYS A 29 -17.93 9.79 4.53
N GLY A 30 -18.07 11.05 4.10
CA GLY A 30 -19.28 11.85 4.33
C GLY A 30 -19.55 12.19 5.81
N MET A 31 -18.56 11.97 6.69
CA MET A 31 -18.72 12.20 8.12
C MET A 31 -18.48 13.68 8.48
N HIS A 32 -19.29 14.22 9.38
CA HIS A 32 -19.00 15.50 10.03
C HIS A 32 -18.08 15.30 11.24
N GLN A 33 -17.44 16.36 11.73
CA GLN A 33 -16.60 16.29 12.93
C GLN A 33 -17.34 15.73 14.16
N GLN A 34 -18.64 16.05 14.31
CA GLN A 34 -19.46 15.47 15.37
C GLN A 34 -19.67 13.97 15.16
N GLY A 35 -19.96 13.54 13.93
CA GLY A 35 -20.16 12.12 13.62
C GLY A 35 -18.92 11.27 13.93
N LEU A 36 -17.72 11.77 13.61
CA LEU A 36 -16.48 11.09 13.99
C LEU A 36 -16.29 11.03 15.52
N ALA A 37 -16.62 12.11 16.24
CA ALA A 37 -16.56 12.11 17.70
C ALA A 37 -17.55 11.11 18.32
N ASP A 38 -18.73 10.97 17.74
CA ASP A 38 -19.76 10.01 18.18
C ASP A 38 -19.27 8.57 17.96
N GLU A 39 -18.69 8.25 16.80
CA GLU A 39 -18.10 6.92 16.53
C GLU A 39 -16.94 6.60 17.48
N MET A 40 -16.06 7.56 17.72
CA MET A 40 -14.97 7.38 18.70
C MET A 40 -15.51 7.19 20.12
N THR A 41 -16.62 7.85 20.48
CA THR A 41 -17.29 7.65 21.77
C THR A 41 -17.87 6.25 21.92
N LYS A 42 -18.42 5.68 20.84
CA LYS A 42 -18.89 4.27 20.83
C LYS A 42 -17.75 3.28 21.09
N LEU A 43 -16.51 3.63 20.72
CA LEU A 43 -15.30 2.84 21.02
C LEU A 43 -14.74 3.09 22.44
N GLY A 44 -15.40 3.90 23.26
CA GLY A 44 -15.00 4.18 24.65
C GLY A 44 -14.11 5.41 24.83
N TRP A 45 -13.84 6.19 23.77
CA TRP A 45 -13.08 7.43 23.89
C TRP A 45 -13.96 8.59 24.36
N SER A 46 -13.48 9.43 25.26
CA SER A 46 -14.20 10.65 25.67
C SER A 46 -14.02 11.79 24.65
N TRP A 47 -14.29 11.52 23.38
CA TRP A 47 -14.14 12.49 22.30
C TRP A 47 -15.37 13.37 22.15
N VAL A 48 -15.13 14.64 21.88
CA VAL A 48 -16.16 15.62 21.53
C VAL A 48 -15.78 16.28 20.21
N ARG A 49 -16.72 16.96 19.53
CA ARG A 49 -16.44 17.66 18.26
C ARG A 49 -15.23 18.58 18.31
N SER A 50 -15.01 19.29 19.44
CA SER A 50 -13.84 20.17 19.60
C SER A 50 -12.51 19.41 19.69
N THR A 51 -12.51 18.15 20.15
CA THR A 51 -11.34 17.26 20.09
C THR A 51 -10.95 16.99 18.65
N VAL A 52 -11.92 16.59 17.82
CA VAL A 52 -11.70 16.34 16.38
C VAL A 52 -11.18 17.60 15.69
N ALA A 53 -11.83 18.75 15.92
CA ALA A 53 -11.38 20.03 15.34
C ALA A 53 -9.93 20.40 15.73
N LYS A 54 -9.53 20.15 16.99
CA LYS A 54 -8.16 20.41 17.44
C LYS A 54 -7.13 19.47 16.82
N ILE A 55 -7.50 18.19 16.60
CA ILE A 55 -6.65 17.21 15.92
C ILE A 55 -6.48 17.61 14.46
N GLU A 56 -7.57 17.93 13.75
CA GLU A 56 -7.52 18.38 12.34
C GLU A 56 -6.71 19.69 12.18
N ALA A 57 -6.74 20.57 13.18
CA ALA A 57 -5.92 21.77 13.22
C ALA A 57 -4.45 21.53 13.61
N GLY A 58 -4.06 20.29 13.96
CA GLY A 58 -2.70 19.97 14.42
C GLY A 58 -2.35 20.51 15.80
N THR A 59 -3.34 20.95 16.58
CA THR A 59 -3.15 21.53 17.92
C THR A 59 -3.28 20.51 19.04
N ARG A 60 -3.77 19.31 18.74
CA ARG A 60 -3.84 18.18 19.66
C ARG A 60 -3.17 16.96 19.02
N GLN A 61 -2.26 16.33 19.76
CA GLN A 61 -1.63 15.07 19.36
C GLN A 61 -2.61 13.89 19.52
N VAL A 62 -2.36 12.83 18.77
CA VAL A 62 -3.15 11.58 18.79
C VAL A 62 -2.25 10.48 19.33
N SER A 63 -2.74 9.70 20.30
CA SER A 63 -1.99 8.53 20.78
C SER A 63 -1.99 7.41 19.75
N VAL A 64 -1.13 6.39 19.92
CA VAL A 64 -1.11 5.22 19.03
C VAL A 64 -2.45 4.48 19.07
N ASP A 65 -3.04 4.32 20.26
CA ASP A 65 -4.35 3.65 20.42
C ASP A 65 -5.49 4.44 19.76
N GLU A 66 -5.47 5.78 19.87
CA GLU A 66 -6.41 6.64 19.17
C GLU A 66 -6.22 6.55 17.65
N LEU A 67 -4.99 6.46 17.16
CA LEU A 67 -4.68 6.31 15.73
C LEU A 67 -5.26 5.02 15.16
N VAL A 68 -5.09 3.88 15.86
CA VAL A 68 -5.65 2.59 15.45
C VAL A 68 -7.19 2.64 15.47
N SER A 69 -7.78 3.28 16.48
CA SER A 69 -9.24 3.45 16.57
C SER A 69 -9.79 4.31 15.44
N LEU A 70 -9.12 5.41 15.09
CA LEU A 70 -9.45 6.24 13.94
C LEU A 70 -9.41 5.45 12.63
N ALA A 71 -8.35 4.67 12.43
CA ALA A 71 -8.17 3.83 11.25
C ALA A 71 -9.32 2.82 11.12
N TYR A 72 -9.72 2.20 12.23
CA TYR A 72 -10.88 1.31 12.28
C TYR A 72 -12.19 2.01 11.90
N VAL A 73 -12.49 3.17 12.50
CA VAL A 73 -13.73 3.93 12.20
C VAL A 73 -13.79 4.38 10.74
N LEU A 74 -12.66 4.77 10.17
CA LEU A 74 -12.57 5.26 8.80
C LEU A 74 -12.39 4.14 7.75
N GLY A 75 -12.24 2.89 8.18
CA GLY A 75 -12.05 1.74 7.28
C GLY A 75 -10.73 1.78 6.50
N VAL A 76 -9.66 2.32 7.09
CA VAL A 76 -8.33 2.43 6.48
C VAL A 76 -7.24 1.80 7.37
N THR A 77 -6.02 1.65 6.85
CA THR A 77 -4.89 1.22 7.69
C THR A 77 -4.34 2.40 8.51
N PRO A 78 -3.76 2.17 9.70
CA PRO A 78 -3.11 3.24 10.47
C PRO A 78 -2.03 3.98 9.66
N VAL A 79 -1.28 3.25 8.83
CA VAL A 79 -0.25 3.80 7.94
C VAL A 79 -0.86 4.81 6.97
N ALA A 80 -2.03 4.52 6.39
CA ALA A 80 -2.69 5.42 5.43
C ALA A 80 -3.11 6.78 6.01
N LEU A 81 -3.23 6.88 7.35
CA LEU A 81 -3.50 8.13 8.06
C LEU A 81 -2.23 8.95 8.31
N ILE A 82 -1.09 8.30 8.52
CA ILE A 82 0.19 8.98 8.82
C ILE A 82 1.07 9.16 7.59
N THR A 83 0.68 8.64 6.43
CA THR A 83 1.34 8.85 5.14
C THR A 83 0.40 9.46 4.10
N THR A 84 0.97 9.97 3.02
CA THR A 84 0.23 10.47 1.85
C THR A 84 0.58 9.66 0.62
N GLN A 85 -0.44 9.35 -0.19
CA GLN A 85 -0.29 8.68 -1.48
C GLN A 85 0.21 9.62 -2.57
N ILE A 86 0.10 10.93 -2.37
CA ILE A 86 0.69 11.92 -3.28
C ILE A 86 2.19 11.96 -2.99
N PRO A 87 3.07 11.73 -3.99
CA PRO A 87 4.51 11.84 -3.82
C PRO A 87 4.88 13.22 -3.29
N THR A 88 5.30 13.28 -2.03
CA THR A 88 5.74 14.50 -1.38
C THR A 88 6.85 14.19 -0.40
N GLU A 89 7.63 15.21 -0.03
CA GLU A 89 8.63 15.05 1.01
C GLU A 89 7.98 15.03 2.39
N MET A 90 8.44 14.12 3.22
CA MET A 90 8.01 13.96 4.60
C MET A 90 9.22 13.81 5.50
N ARG A 91 9.15 14.41 6.69
CA ARG A 91 10.21 14.29 7.68
C ARG A 91 9.73 13.34 8.77
N LEU A 92 10.34 12.17 8.92
CA LEU A 92 9.92 11.23 9.98
C LEU A 92 10.25 11.75 11.38
N MET A 93 11.38 12.45 11.51
CA MET A 93 11.91 12.96 12.77
C MET A 93 12.52 14.34 12.56
N PRO A 94 12.43 15.28 13.53
CA PRO A 94 12.95 16.64 13.36
C PRO A 94 14.39 16.75 12.85
N SER A 95 15.26 15.80 13.23
CA SER A 95 16.69 15.80 12.89
C SER A 95 17.05 14.96 11.66
N VAL A 96 16.11 14.21 11.08
CA VAL A 96 16.36 13.33 9.94
C VAL A 96 16.05 14.08 8.64
N PRO A 97 16.85 13.92 7.56
CA PRO A 97 16.53 14.47 6.27
C PRO A 97 15.12 14.08 5.79
N PRO A 98 14.45 14.93 5.01
CA PRO A 98 13.21 14.56 4.35
C PRO A 98 13.38 13.31 3.49
N VAL A 99 12.37 12.47 3.49
CA VAL A 99 12.25 11.27 2.65
C VAL A 99 10.95 11.34 1.86
N SER A 100 10.89 10.70 0.69
CA SER A 100 9.64 10.64 -0.07
C SER A 100 8.55 9.89 0.72
N SER A 101 7.32 10.36 0.61
CA SER A 101 6.16 9.75 1.27
C SER A 101 5.93 8.29 0.82
N ASP A 102 6.27 7.97 -0.42
CA ASP A 102 6.23 6.62 -0.97
C ASP A 102 7.25 5.70 -0.27
N ARG A 103 8.50 6.16 -0.09
CA ARG A 103 9.51 5.41 0.66
C ARG A 103 9.10 5.19 2.11
N VAL A 104 8.51 6.21 2.75
CA VAL A 104 7.94 6.08 4.10
C VAL A 104 6.85 5.01 4.14
N TRP A 105 5.94 5.01 3.17
CA TRP A 105 4.87 4.02 3.09
C TRP A 105 5.43 2.61 2.88
N GLN A 106 6.32 2.41 1.90
CA GLN A 106 6.97 1.14 1.61
C GLN A 106 7.69 0.58 2.84
N TRP A 107 8.44 1.41 3.56
CA TRP A 107 9.06 1.01 4.82
C TRP A 107 8.02 0.62 5.88
N SER A 108 6.96 1.40 6.02
CA SER A 108 5.91 1.16 7.02
C SER A 108 5.16 -0.15 6.80
N VAL A 109 5.11 -0.65 5.56
CA VAL A 109 4.49 -1.93 5.20
C VAL A 109 5.49 -3.08 5.04
N GLY A 110 6.79 -2.83 5.29
CA GLY A 110 7.84 -3.84 5.21
C GLY A 110 8.29 -4.20 3.79
N LEU A 111 7.99 -3.36 2.78
CA LEU A 111 8.43 -3.57 1.40
C LEU A 111 9.88 -3.14 1.17
N ASN A 112 10.39 -2.18 1.94
CA ASN A 112 11.77 -1.70 1.84
C ASN A 112 12.40 -1.49 3.22
N ASP A 113 13.70 -1.78 3.32
CA ASP A 113 14.51 -1.45 4.50
C ASP A 113 14.76 0.08 4.50
N PHE A 114 14.35 0.78 5.56
CA PHE A 114 14.46 2.25 5.63
C PHE A 114 15.92 2.73 5.55
N PHE A 115 16.80 1.93 6.13
CA PHE A 115 18.23 2.14 6.18
C PHE A 115 18.88 1.09 5.29
N ASP A 116 18.75 1.23 3.97
CA ASP A 116 19.78 0.65 3.12
C ASP A 116 20.92 1.67 2.99
N PRO A 117 22.01 1.53 3.74
CA PRO A 117 23.14 2.45 3.67
C PRO A 117 23.88 2.37 2.32
N GLN A 118 23.55 1.45 1.40
CA GLN A 118 24.23 1.31 0.12
C GLN A 118 23.82 2.40 -0.89
N GLU A 119 22.59 2.91 -0.83
CA GLU A 119 22.02 3.79 -1.87
C GLU A 119 22.65 5.21 -1.86
N GLU A 120 23.04 5.73 -0.69
CA GLU A 120 23.77 7.01 -0.60
C GLU A 120 25.22 6.92 -1.11
N VAL A 121 25.82 5.71 -1.11
CA VAL A 121 27.23 5.55 -1.48
C VAL A 121 27.39 5.46 -2.99
N GLU A 122 26.41 4.94 -3.73
CA GLU A 122 26.56 4.78 -5.18
C GLU A 122 26.53 6.11 -5.93
N GLU A 123 25.70 7.09 -5.54
CA GLU A 123 25.72 8.43 -6.16
C GLU A 123 27.00 9.22 -5.83
N GLU A 124 27.54 9.08 -4.61
CA GLU A 124 28.81 9.74 -4.24
C GLU A 124 30.04 9.05 -4.88
N ILE A 125 30.01 7.72 -5.03
CA ILE A 125 31.06 6.94 -5.73
C ILE A 125 31.02 7.19 -7.25
N LEU A 126 29.84 7.32 -7.85
CA LEU A 126 29.70 7.59 -9.29
C LEU A 126 30.08 9.03 -9.67
N MET A 127 29.97 9.99 -8.75
CA MET A 127 30.30 11.40 -9.03
C MET A 127 31.78 11.77 -8.82
N HIS A 128 32.56 11.03 -8.01
CA HIS A 128 33.97 11.35 -7.75
C HIS A 128 34.92 10.13 -7.69
N PRO A 129 35.16 9.43 -8.81
CA PRO A 129 36.05 8.26 -8.83
C PRO A 129 37.54 8.56 -8.60
N SER A 130 37.99 9.83 -8.54
CA SER A 130 39.42 10.18 -8.50
C SER A 130 39.98 10.70 -7.16
N SER A 131 39.17 10.80 -6.08
CA SER A 131 39.63 11.40 -4.81
C SER A 131 39.96 10.43 -3.67
N TYR A 132 39.66 9.14 -3.79
CA TYR A 132 39.94 8.17 -2.71
C TYR A 132 41.35 7.59 -2.79
N GLY A 133 42.34 8.39 -2.36
CA GLY A 133 43.63 7.88 -1.92
C GLY A 133 43.51 7.26 -0.52
N HIS A 134 43.71 5.94 -0.44
CA HIS A 134 43.95 5.12 0.75
C HIS A 134 44.08 5.84 2.11
N ALA A 135 42.96 5.98 2.83
CA ALA A 135 42.98 6.12 4.28
C ALA A 135 42.10 5.02 4.88
N ASP A 136 42.65 4.25 5.81
CA ASP A 136 42.03 3.14 6.53
C ASP A 136 40.71 3.58 7.21
N ILE A 137 39.59 3.41 6.52
CA ILE A 137 38.27 3.46 7.14
C ILE A 137 38.04 2.08 7.76
N ASP A 138 37.88 2.05 9.08
CA ASP A 138 37.62 0.87 9.90
C ASP A 138 36.42 0.07 9.39
N HIS A 139 36.72 -0.88 8.50
CA HIS A 139 35.78 -1.79 7.87
C HIS A 139 35.07 -2.67 8.91
N GLU A 140 35.71 -2.90 10.07
CA GLU A 140 35.22 -3.74 11.15
C GLU A 140 34.10 -3.04 11.94
N ALA A 141 34.25 -1.75 12.25
CA ALA A 141 33.19 -0.95 12.87
C ALA A 141 31.97 -0.78 11.96
N ARG A 142 32.17 -0.82 10.63
CA ARG A 142 31.12 -0.79 9.62
C ARG A 142 30.38 -2.12 9.54
N GLU A 143 31.10 -3.24 9.43
CA GLU A 143 30.51 -4.58 9.37
C GLU A 143 29.78 -4.96 10.66
N LYS A 144 30.31 -4.60 11.84
CA LYS A 144 29.64 -4.85 13.12
C LYS A 144 28.28 -4.15 13.21
N ARG A 145 28.13 -2.96 12.62
CA ARG A 145 26.86 -2.22 12.60
C ARG A 145 25.83 -2.88 11.69
N VAL A 146 26.23 -3.28 10.48
CA VAL A 146 25.37 -3.99 9.52
C VAL A 146 24.96 -5.38 10.04
N MET A 147 25.89 -6.12 10.65
CA MET A 147 25.64 -7.44 11.24
C MET A 147 24.67 -7.39 12.42
N MET A 148 24.70 -6.33 13.24
CA MET A 148 23.80 -6.18 14.40
C MET A 148 22.33 -6.05 14.00
N TYR A 149 22.03 -5.42 12.86
CA TYR A 149 20.65 -5.31 12.35
C TYR A 149 20.17 -6.58 11.62
N ARG A 150 21.11 -7.41 11.13
CA ARG A 150 20.80 -8.65 10.39
C ARG A 150 20.22 -9.77 11.27
N TRP A 151 20.50 -9.77 12.57
CA TRP A 151 20.14 -10.83 13.51
C TRP A 151 18.68 -10.79 14.01
N GLN A 152 17.88 -9.77 13.68
CA GLN A 152 16.47 -9.67 14.06
C GLN A 152 15.49 -10.13 12.96
N ARG A 153 15.96 -10.67 11.84
CA ARG A 153 15.08 -11.17 10.76
C ARG A 153 14.43 -12.51 11.17
N PRO A 154 13.09 -12.62 11.18
CA PRO A 154 12.45 -13.90 10.87
C PRO A 154 12.76 -14.20 9.41
N THR A 155 13.31 -15.38 9.10
CA THR A 155 13.48 -15.85 7.73
C THR A 155 12.09 -16.07 7.12
N TYR A 156 11.56 -15.07 6.42
CA TYR A 156 10.39 -15.24 5.57
C TYR A 156 10.84 -15.76 4.20
N ILE A 157 10.16 -16.82 3.77
CA ILE A 157 10.47 -17.67 2.62
C ILE A 157 10.25 -16.86 1.33
N SER A 158 11.26 -16.85 0.46
CA SER A 158 11.17 -16.31 -0.89
C SER A 158 10.60 -17.36 -1.82
N ASP A 159 9.33 -17.25 -2.18
CA ASP A 159 8.77 -17.93 -3.36
C ASP A 159 7.92 -16.94 -4.15
N ALA A 160 7.86 -17.17 -5.47
CA ALA A 160 7.22 -16.32 -6.48
C ALA A 160 5.69 -16.13 -6.33
N ASP A 161 5.11 -16.56 -5.21
CA ASP A 161 3.68 -16.49 -4.89
C ASP A 161 3.24 -15.12 -4.33
N ASP A 162 4.18 -14.26 -3.90
CA ASP A 162 3.85 -13.05 -3.14
C ASP A 162 3.64 -11.78 -3.99
N VAL A 163 3.77 -11.82 -5.31
CA VAL A 163 3.56 -10.62 -6.13
C VAL A 163 2.07 -10.24 -6.26
N LEU A 164 1.12 -11.18 -6.13
CA LEU A 164 -0.31 -10.84 -6.27
C LEU A 164 -1.22 -11.70 -5.36
N PRO A 165 -1.47 -11.27 -4.10
CA PRO A 165 -2.40 -11.95 -3.19
C PRO A 165 -3.79 -12.18 -3.79
N GLY A 166 -4.25 -11.28 -4.67
CA GLY A 166 -5.51 -11.39 -5.40
C GLY A 166 -5.55 -12.48 -6.48
N LEU A 167 -4.43 -12.77 -7.15
CA LEU A 167 -4.38 -13.83 -8.18
C LEU A 167 -4.43 -15.23 -7.56
N SER A 168 -3.88 -15.42 -6.35
CA SER A 168 -3.95 -16.72 -5.65
C SER A 168 -5.38 -17.11 -5.29
N GLY A 169 -6.24 -16.12 -4.98
CA GLY A 169 -7.67 -16.34 -4.70
C GLY A 169 -8.42 -16.71 -5.98
N LEU A 170 -8.11 -16.02 -7.07
CA LEU A 170 -8.73 -16.23 -8.37
C LEU A 170 -8.29 -17.56 -9.01
N ALA A 171 -7.02 -17.92 -8.91
CA ALA A 171 -6.49 -19.22 -9.33
C ALA A 171 -7.13 -20.37 -8.54
N ARG A 172 -7.35 -20.19 -7.22
CA ARG A 172 -8.10 -21.16 -6.40
C ARG A 172 -9.56 -21.27 -6.81
N GLN A 173 -10.23 -20.16 -7.17
CA GLN A 173 -11.60 -20.17 -7.69
C GLN A 173 -11.69 -20.84 -9.06
N ILE A 174 -10.76 -20.55 -9.98
CA ILE A 174 -10.67 -21.21 -11.29
C ILE A 174 -10.44 -22.72 -11.14
N ALA A 175 -9.46 -23.12 -10.31
CA ALA A 175 -9.18 -24.54 -10.06
C ALA A 175 -10.38 -25.26 -9.45
N LYS A 176 -11.11 -24.61 -8.52
CA LYS A 176 -12.34 -25.16 -7.93
C LYS A 176 -13.44 -25.35 -8.98
N LEU A 177 -13.62 -24.39 -9.89
CA LEU A 177 -14.60 -24.49 -10.98
C LEU A 177 -14.24 -25.58 -11.99
N GLN A 178 -12.96 -25.70 -12.35
CA GLN A 178 -12.47 -26.79 -13.22
C GLN A 178 -12.68 -28.17 -12.58
N LEU A 179 -12.44 -28.30 -11.27
CA LEU A 179 -12.67 -29.54 -10.53
C LEU A 179 -14.15 -29.90 -10.44
N LEU A 180 -15.02 -28.91 -10.23
CA LEU A 180 -16.48 -29.10 -10.22
C LEU A 180 -17.00 -29.51 -11.61
N ALA A 181 -16.53 -28.86 -12.68
CA ALA A 181 -16.87 -29.22 -14.06
C ALA A 181 -16.41 -30.64 -14.44
N ALA A 182 -15.27 -31.09 -13.92
CA ALA A 182 -14.76 -32.45 -14.15
C ALA A 182 -15.50 -33.53 -13.35
N SER A 183 -16.18 -33.18 -12.25
CA SER A 183 -16.79 -34.13 -11.32
C SER A 183 -18.15 -34.72 -11.76
N GLY A 184 -18.77 -34.20 -12.83
CA GLY A 184 -19.99 -34.76 -13.43
C GLY A 184 -21.24 -34.76 -12.52
N GLY A 185 -21.22 -34.04 -11.40
CA GLY A 185 -22.36 -33.93 -10.49
C GLY A 185 -23.49 -33.05 -11.05
N PRO A 186 -24.77 -33.32 -10.71
CA PRO A 186 -25.87 -32.49 -11.17
C PRO A 186 -25.76 -31.07 -10.59
N PRO A 187 -25.99 -30.02 -11.39
CA PRO A 187 -25.86 -28.65 -10.92
C PRO A 187 -27.00 -28.36 -9.93
N ASP A 188 -26.64 -28.08 -8.68
CA ASP A 188 -27.56 -27.37 -7.79
C ASP A 188 -27.79 -25.97 -8.40
N VAL A 189 -29.03 -25.68 -8.76
CA VAL A 189 -29.46 -24.57 -9.64
C VAL A 189 -29.39 -23.21 -8.91
N PHE A 190 -28.53 -23.07 -7.91
CA PHE A 190 -28.04 -21.77 -7.47
C PHE A 190 -27.10 -21.19 -8.53
N LYS A 191 -27.79 -20.76 -9.59
CA LYS A 191 -27.47 -19.77 -10.60
C LYS A 191 -26.01 -19.71 -11.01
N ILE A 192 -25.66 -20.66 -11.87
CA ILE A 192 -24.54 -20.53 -12.81
C ILE A 192 -24.55 -19.14 -13.47
N SER A 193 -25.73 -18.55 -13.74
CA SER A 193 -25.87 -17.17 -14.22
C SER A 193 -25.25 -16.11 -13.29
N ASP A 194 -25.49 -16.20 -11.98
CA ASP A 194 -25.01 -15.23 -11.00
C ASP A 194 -23.50 -15.39 -10.77
N GLN A 195 -22.97 -16.62 -10.89
CA GLN A 195 -21.53 -16.86 -10.86
C GLN A 195 -20.84 -16.39 -12.15
N VAL A 196 -21.47 -16.56 -13.31
CA VAL A 196 -20.97 -16.08 -14.61
C VAL A 196 -20.96 -14.55 -14.66
N GLU A 197 -22.00 -13.88 -14.17
CA GLU A 197 -22.07 -12.42 -14.06
C GLU A 197 -20.95 -11.89 -13.14
N LEU A 198 -20.78 -12.49 -11.95
CA LEU A 198 -19.70 -12.15 -11.03
C LEU A 198 -18.30 -12.38 -11.64
N MET A 199 -18.14 -13.41 -12.48
CA MET A 199 -16.88 -13.68 -13.19
C MET A 199 -16.62 -12.67 -14.32
N GLY A 200 -17.67 -12.21 -15.01
CA GLY A 200 -17.57 -11.14 -16.02
C GLY A 200 -17.03 -9.84 -15.42
N ASP A 201 -17.61 -9.40 -14.30
CA ASP A 201 -17.17 -8.20 -13.58
C ASP A 201 -15.73 -8.33 -13.08
N THR A 202 -15.36 -9.51 -12.58
CA THR A 202 -14.00 -9.78 -12.12
C THR A 202 -12.99 -9.72 -13.27
N ILE A 203 -13.33 -10.27 -14.44
CA ILE A 203 -12.45 -10.24 -15.62
C ILE A 203 -12.26 -8.80 -16.13
N ASP A 204 -13.31 -8.00 -16.16
CA ASP A 204 -13.20 -6.61 -16.61
C ASP A 204 -12.44 -5.75 -15.59
N HIS A 205 -12.55 -6.05 -14.29
CA HIS A 205 -11.71 -5.45 -13.25
C HIS A 205 -10.23 -5.82 -13.42
N LEU A 206 -9.90 -7.11 -13.62
CA LEU A 206 -8.52 -7.54 -13.87
C LEU A 206 -7.94 -6.88 -15.12
N ARG A 207 -8.71 -6.78 -16.20
CA ARG A 207 -8.29 -6.07 -17.42
C ARG A 207 -7.96 -4.60 -17.14
N SER A 208 -8.77 -3.93 -16.31
CA SER A 208 -8.51 -2.54 -15.91
C SER A 208 -7.21 -2.41 -15.11
N VAL A 209 -6.98 -3.31 -14.14
CA VAL A 209 -5.75 -3.35 -13.32
C VAL A 209 -4.52 -3.61 -14.19
N VAL A 210 -4.60 -4.59 -15.10
CA VAL A 210 -3.51 -4.96 -16.00
C VAL A 210 -3.18 -3.85 -16.99
N GLN A 211 -4.20 -3.13 -17.49
CA GLN A 211 -3.99 -1.93 -18.32
C GLN A 211 -3.31 -0.78 -17.55
N HIS A 212 -3.55 -0.66 -16.24
CA HIS A 212 -2.84 0.30 -15.40
C HIS A 212 -1.40 -0.13 -15.09
N LEU A 213 -1.15 -1.44 -14.95
CA LEU A 213 0.20 -2.00 -14.73
C LEU A 213 1.10 -1.96 -15.97
N ARG A 214 0.55 -1.65 -17.17
CA ARG A 214 1.28 -1.43 -18.44
C ARG A 214 2.44 -0.43 -18.33
N PHE A 215 2.50 0.35 -17.25
CA PHE A 215 3.51 1.39 -17.04
C PHE A 215 4.82 0.91 -16.39
N GLN A 216 4.93 -0.35 -15.94
CA GLN A 216 6.14 -0.85 -15.29
C GLN A 216 6.64 -2.18 -15.90
N GLU A 217 7.55 -2.02 -16.87
CA GLU A 217 8.74 -2.84 -17.16
C GLU A 217 8.71 -4.28 -17.73
N ASP A 218 7.59 -4.93 -18.06
CA ASP A 218 7.70 -6.16 -18.89
C ASP A 218 6.51 -6.40 -19.83
N GLN A 219 6.72 -6.12 -21.12
CA GLN A 219 5.72 -6.31 -22.17
C GLN A 219 5.40 -7.80 -22.40
N ALA A 220 6.35 -8.71 -22.18
CA ALA A 220 6.14 -10.15 -22.39
C ALA A 220 5.20 -10.74 -21.33
N SER A 221 5.35 -10.33 -20.06
CA SER A 221 4.45 -10.75 -18.98
C SER A 221 3.03 -10.20 -19.16
N TYR A 222 2.88 -9.01 -19.76
CA TYR A 222 1.58 -8.43 -20.08
C TYR A 222 0.84 -9.20 -21.19
N GLU A 223 1.54 -9.56 -22.27
CA GLU A 223 0.95 -10.30 -23.39
C GLU A 223 0.47 -11.70 -22.95
N ASP A 224 1.23 -12.39 -22.10
CA ASP A 224 0.83 -13.69 -21.55
C ASP A 224 -0.41 -13.56 -20.65
N LEU A 225 -0.46 -12.56 -19.78
CA LEU A 225 -1.59 -12.35 -18.87
C LEU A 225 -2.87 -11.93 -19.61
N MET A 226 -2.74 -11.13 -20.67
CA MET A 226 -3.86 -10.82 -21.57
C MET A 226 -4.35 -12.06 -22.33
N ALA A 227 -3.45 -12.94 -22.78
CA ALA A 227 -3.83 -14.20 -23.42
C ALA A 227 -4.59 -15.13 -22.46
N GLN A 228 -4.18 -15.18 -21.18
CA GLN A 228 -4.90 -15.93 -20.14
C GLN A 228 -6.31 -15.37 -19.88
N ILE A 229 -6.46 -14.03 -19.86
CA ILE A 229 -7.78 -13.37 -19.72
C ILE A 229 -8.69 -13.72 -20.90
N ASP A 230 -8.19 -13.67 -22.13
CA ASP A 230 -9.00 -13.98 -23.31
C ASP A 230 -9.37 -15.47 -23.39
N ALA A 231 -8.48 -16.38 -22.95
CA ALA A 231 -8.80 -17.79 -22.81
C ALA A 231 -9.95 -18.04 -21.81
N LEU A 232 -9.97 -17.32 -20.68
CA LEU A 232 -11.08 -17.39 -19.72
C LEU A 232 -12.41 -16.91 -20.31
N LYS A 233 -12.40 -15.85 -21.13
CA LYS A 233 -13.63 -15.37 -21.82
C LYS A 233 -14.23 -16.44 -22.73
N VAL A 234 -13.38 -17.16 -23.47
CA VAL A 234 -13.82 -18.26 -24.34
C VAL A 234 -14.44 -19.40 -23.53
N LEU A 235 -13.87 -19.74 -22.37
CA LEU A 235 -14.41 -20.77 -21.49
C LEU A 235 -15.78 -20.38 -20.92
N ILE A 236 -15.95 -19.13 -20.48
CA ILE A 236 -17.23 -18.64 -19.96
C ILE A 236 -18.32 -18.69 -21.05
N ALA A 237 -18.02 -18.16 -22.24
CA ALA A 237 -18.98 -18.18 -23.37
C ALA A 237 -19.39 -19.60 -23.76
N ARG A 238 -18.48 -20.58 -23.62
CA ARG A 238 -18.78 -22.00 -23.89
C ARG A 238 -19.75 -22.59 -22.86
N GLU A 239 -19.61 -22.24 -21.59
CA GLU A 239 -20.51 -22.70 -20.53
C GLU A 239 -21.89 -22.04 -20.63
N GLU A 240 -21.97 -20.75 -20.99
CA GLU A 240 -23.24 -20.07 -21.28
C GLU A 240 -24.02 -20.76 -22.40
N MET A 241 -23.33 -21.14 -23.49
CA MET A 241 -23.96 -21.87 -24.60
C MET A 241 -24.46 -23.28 -24.22
N LYS A 242 -23.85 -23.92 -23.20
CA LYS A 242 -24.33 -25.21 -22.68
C LYS A 242 -25.56 -25.04 -21.79
N ALA A 243 -25.62 -23.97 -21.00
CA ALA A 243 -26.74 -23.70 -20.09
C ALA A 243 -28.05 -23.36 -20.83
N THR A 244 -27.97 -22.86 -22.07
CA THR A 244 -29.15 -22.50 -22.89
C THR A 244 -29.75 -23.67 -23.69
N LYS A 245 -29.13 -24.87 -23.66
CA LYS A 245 -29.61 -26.07 -24.37
C LYS A 245 -30.29 -27.03 -23.41
#